data_AF-A0A2M7EAQ7-F1
#
_entry.id   AF-A0A2M7EAQ7-F1
#
_cell.length_a   1.000
_cell.length_b   1.000
_cell.length_c   1.000
_cell.angle_alpha   90.00
_cell.angle_beta   90.00
_cell.angle_gamma   90.00
#
_symmetry.space_group_name_H-M   'P 1'
#
loop_
_entity.id
_entity.type
_entity.pdbx_description
1 polymer ?
#
loop_
_entity_poly.entity_id
_entity_poly.type
_entity_poly.pdbx_seq_one_letter_code
_entity_poly.pdbx_strand_id
1 'polypeptide(L)'
;MIGDILGTRIGDIVFLYERQVGFHGIYKIISEPFFDPTSISCVNETWPIRVKIDCLNYFPRPVPEDYLFSTKVYESKFWGWFYRKIQGARGINTINPEAAETLIELLVKINGNAINKPHWIKPYPSKNMTKITLPLDRDGKVYLEDILRAWLIANIDNPNRKDLRGIFGPREDMEWFANNVPYHVTRKNIDILCYHKNMKYTGFPLRYQFSVVELKRDEAKPKDVSQVINYSKWVAGRLANSEIEAVQPILIAYEFSKETIKKAKLSDFSDRGIKFFQYKVGNNNVLFNEVKI
;
A
#
# COMPACT_ATOMS: atom_id res chain seq x y z
N MET A 1 -10.80 -0.46 -0.58
CA MET A 1 -11.18 0.62 -1.52
C MET A 1 -10.82 1.99 -0.97
N ILE A 2 -11.41 2.47 0.13
CA ILE A 2 -11.06 3.80 0.68
C ILE A 2 -9.62 3.88 1.19
N GLY A 3 -9.11 2.82 1.83
CA GLY A 3 -7.70 2.79 2.22
C GLY A 3 -6.75 2.86 1.01
N ASP A 4 -7.13 2.27 -0.12
CA ASP A 4 -6.27 2.20 -1.31
C ASP A 4 -6.05 3.61 -1.91
N ILE A 5 -7.07 4.47 -1.93
CA ILE A 5 -6.92 5.86 -2.41
C ILE A 5 -6.37 6.80 -1.33
N LEU A 6 -6.74 6.61 -0.07
CA LEU A 6 -6.22 7.42 1.04
C LEU A 6 -4.72 7.20 1.27
N GLY A 7 -4.17 6.05 0.85
CA GLY A 7 -2.74 5.78 0.89
C GLY A 7 -1.93 6.43 -0.24
N THR A 8 -2.57 7.18 -1.15
CA THR A 8 -1.87 7.87 -2.23
C THR A 8 -1.33 9.24 -1.79
N ARG A 9 -0.27 9.71 -2.45
CA ARG A 9 0.41 10.97 -2.13
C ARG A 9 0.51 11.87 -3.35
N ILE A 10 0.45 13.18 -3.12
CA ILE A 10 0.88 14.15 -4.13
C ILE A 10 2.34 13.85 -4.47
N GLY A 11 2.61 13.50 -5.72
CA GLY A 11 3.92 12.97 -6.09
C GLY A 11 3.89 11.61 -6.76
N ASP A 12 2.98 10.75 -6.30
CA ASP A 12 2.98 9.34 -6.71
C ASP A 12 2.74 9.19 -8.21
N ILE A 13 3.50 8.28 -8.81
CA ILE A 13 3.34 7.88 -10.20
C ILE A 13 2.21 6.87 -10.31
N VAL A 14 1.32 7.08 -11.27
CA VAL A 14 0.18 6.20 -11.55
C VAL A 14 0.03 5.94 -13.04
N PHE A 15 -0.59 4.81 -13.36
CA PHE A 15 -0.84 4.36 -14.73
C PHE A 15 -2.35 4.17 -14.89
N LEU A 16 -2.89 4.53 -16.05
CA LEU A 16 -4.31 4.25 -16.35
C LEU A 16 -4.41 2.87 -16.96
N TYR A 17 -5.26 2.02 -16.39
CA TYR A 17 -5.53 0.69 -16.91
C TYR A 17 -6.91 0.66 -17.56
N GLU A 18 -6.95 0.43 -18.86
CA GLU A 18 -8.16 0.18 -19.62
C GLU A 18 -8.39 -1.34 -19.69
N ARG A 19 -9.54 -1.79 -19.16
CA ARG A 19 -9.86 -3.22 -19.09
C ARG A 19 -9.84 -3.83 -20.50
N GLN A 20 -9.19 -5.00 -20.62
CA GLN A 20 -9.04 -5.74 -21.88
C GLN A 20 -8.19 -5.04 -22.95
N VAL A 21 -7.64 -3.85 -22.66
CA VAL A 21 -6.78 -3.11 -23.58
C VAL A 21 -5.35 -3.05 -23.05
N GLY A 22 -5.14 -2.52 -21.85
CA GLY A 22 -3.82 -2.46 -21.25
C GLY A 22 -3.55 -1.21 -20.41
N PHE A 23 -2.27 -0.93 -20.19
CA PHE A 23 -1.82 0.20 -19.39
C PHE A 23 -1.39 1.36 -20.29
N HIS A 24 -1.83 2.56 -19.94
CA HIS A 24 -1.61 3.79 -20.68
C HIS A 24 -0.87 4.79 -19.82
N GLY A 25 0.07 5.49 -20.46
CA GLY A 25 0.66 6.73 -19.97
C GLY A 25 1.42 6.61 -18.65
N ILE A 26 2.08 7.70 -18.29
CA ILE A 26 2.63 7.92 -16.95
C ILE A 26 1.97 9.19 -16.44
N TYR A 27 1.33 9.08 -15.30
CA TYR A 27 0.60 10.18 -14.66
C TYR A 27 1.15 10.40 -13.26
N LYS A 28 0.83 11.55 -12.70
CA LYS A 28 1.23 11.94 -11.35
C LYS A 28 0.02 12.39 -10.55
N ILE A 29 -0.07 11.97 -9.30
CA ILE A 29 -1.08 12.50 -8.38
C ILE A 29 -0.73 13.94 -8.00
N ILE A 30 -1.71 14.85 -8.16
CA ILE A 30 -1.55 16.31 -7.96
C ILE A 30 -2.53 16.88 -6.93
N SER A 31 -3.30 16.04 -6.24
CA SER A 31 -4.14 16.46 -5.12
C SER A 31 -4.18 15.39 -4.04
N GLU A 32 -4.55 15.80 -2.83
CA GLU A 32 -5.06 14.87 -1.84
C GLU A 32 -6.35 14.20 -2.35
N PRO A 33 -6.68 12.98 -1.88
CA PRO A 33 -7.98 12.36 -2.14
C PRO A 33 -9.15 13.20 -1.58
N PHE A 34 -10.25 13.25 -2.33
CA PHE A 34 -11.43 14.03 -1.97
C PHE A 34 -12.72 13.29 -2.31
N PHE A 35 -13.81 13.72 -1.70
CA PHE A 35 -15.17 13.31 -2.02
C PHE A 35 -15.80 14.35 -2.95
N ASP A 36 -16.37 13.90 -4.05
CA ASP A 36 -17.11 14.72 -5.02
C ASP A 36 -18.11 13.84 -5.79
N PRO A 37 -19.42 13.95 -5.52
CA PRO A 37 -20.45 13.15 -6.18
C PRO A 37 -20.85 13.69 -7.56
N THR A 38 -20.24 14.79 -8.03
CA THR A 38 -20.62 15.42 -9.30
C THR A 38 -20.41 14.44 -10.46
N SER A 39 -21.44 14.21 -11.27
CA SER A 39 -21.35 13.38 -12.48
C SER A 39 -20.51 14.07 -13.57
N ILE A 40 -19.52 13.37 -14.10
CA ILE A 40 -18.55 13.85 -15.09
C ILE A 40 -18.39 12.78 -16.17
N SER A 41 -18.88 13.07 -17.38
CA SER A 41 -18.81 12.15 -18.52
C SER A 41 -19.36 10.75 -18.16
N CYS A 42 -18.54 9.70 -18.22
CA CYS A 42 -18.92 8.33 -17.88
C CYS A 42 -18.83 8.00 -16.37
N VAL A 43 -18.40 8.95 -15.53
CA VAL A 43 -18.29 8.78 -14.08
C VAL A 43 -19.47 9.48 -13.41
N ASN A 44 -20.31 8.72 -12.71
CA ASN A 44 -21.48 9.26 -12.01
C ASN A 44 -21.24 9.32 -10.48
N GLU A 45 -22.29 9.64 -9.73
CA GLU A 45 -22.29 9.76 -8.27
C GLU A 45 -21.91 8.47 -7.52
N THR A 46 -21.90 7.31 -8.19
CA THR A 46 -21.47 6.02 -7.62
C THR A 46 -19.97 5.99 -7.29
N TRP A 47 -19.18 6.85 -7.94
CA TRP A 47 -17.73 6.92 -7.77
C TRP A 47 -17.30 8.28 -7.20
N PRO A 48 -17.69 8.63 -5.96
CA PRO A 48 -17.47 9.97 -5.44
C PRO A 48 -16.09 10.16 -4.83
N ILE A 49 -15.38 9.08 -4.51
CA ILE A 49 -14.03 9.14 -3.94
C ILE A 49 -13.01 9.22 -5.08
N ARG A 50 -12.31 10.36 -5.17
CA ARG A 50 -11.51 10.73 -6.34
C ARG A 50 -10.17 11.34 -5.92
N VAL A 51 -9.26 11.38 -6.88
CA VAL A 51 -7.96 12.06 -6.78
C VAL A 51 -7.66 12.71 -8.13
N LYS A 52 -7.01 13.88 -8.15
CA LYS A 52 -6.57 14.51 -9.39
C LYS A 52 -5.23 13.95 -9.81
N ILE A 53 -5.12 13.68 -11.10
CA ILE A 53 -3.87 13.27 -11.74
C ILE A 53 -3.54 14.21 -12.88
N ASP A 54 -2.25 14.39 -13.16
CA ASP A 54 -1.75 15.07 -14.34
C ASP A 54 -0.97 14.12 -15.23
N CYS A 55 -1.00 14.34 -16.54
CA CYS A 55 -0.29 13.53 -17.52
C CYS A 55 1.16 14.00 -17.62
N LEU A 56 2.10 13.17 -17.18
CA LEU A 56 3.54 13.45 -17.32
C LEU A 56 4.03 13.05 -18.71
N ASN A 57 3.69 11.83 -19.12
CA ASN A 57 4.12 11.27 -20.39
C ASN A 57 2.95 10.49 -21.01
N TYR A 58 2.55 10.88 -22.21
CA TYR A 58 1.52 10.16 -22.94
C TYR A 58 2.15 9.16 -23.91
N PHE A 59 1.60 7.95 -23.92
CA PHE A 59 2.01 6.86 -24.79
C PHE A 59 0.79 6.39 -25.59
N PRO A 60 0.77 6.57 -26.94
CA PRO A 60 -0.40 6.24 -27.76
C PRO A 60 -0.77 4.76 -27.77
N ARG A 61 0.23 3.87 -27.72
CA ARG A 61 0.02 2.42 -27.67
C ARG A 61 0.13 1.93 -26.23
N PRO A 62 -0.92 1.28 -25.69
CA PRO A 62 -0.85 0.72 -24.34
C PRO A 62 0.07 -0.49 -24.26
N VAL A 63 0.49 -0.83 -23.04
CA VAL A 63 1.09 -2.12 -22.72
C VAL A 63 -0.03 -3.14 -22.50
N PRO A 64 -0.20 -4.17 -23.37
CA PRO A 64 -1.22 -5.19 -23.16
C PRO A 64 -0.95 -6.01 -21.90
N GLU A 65 -2.01 -6.51 -21.27
CA GLU A 65 -1.86 -7.26 -20.01
C GLU A 65 -1.00 -8.53 -20.17
N ASP A 66 -1.06 -9.19 -21.31
CA ASP A 66 -0.27 -10.40 -21.58
C ASP A 66 1.24 -10.16 -21.54
N TYR A 67 1.68 -8.92 -21.78
CA TYR A 67 3.09 -8.57 -21.75
C TYR A 67 3.66 -8.58 -20.32
N LEU A 68 2.81 -8.41 -19.30
CA LEU A 68 3.24 -8.47 -17.90
C LEU A 68 3.67 -9.89 -17.51
N PHE A 69 3.26 -10.90 -18.27
CA PHE A 69 3.51 -12.32 -18.00
C PHE A 69 4.22 -13.03 -19.15
N SER A 70 4.77 -12.28 -20.12
CA SER A 70 5.42 -12.87 -21.30
C SER A 70 6.77 -13.51 -20.99
N THR A 71 7.38 -13.19 -19.83
CA THR A 71 8.64 -13.79 -19.36
C THR A 71 8.59 -14.05 -17.86
N LYS A 72 9.40 -14.99 -17.37
CA LYS A 72 9.58 -15.25 -15.93
C LYS A 72 10.03 -14.00 -15.15
N VAL A 73 10.82 -13.13 -15.78
CA VAL A 73 11.30 -11.89 -15.15
C VAL A 73 10.14 -10.93 -14.94
N TYR A 74 9.30 -10.70 -15.95
CA TYR A 74 8.13 -9.83 -15.82
C TYR A 74 7.10 -10.42 -14.86
N GLU A 75 6.82 -11.73 -14.93
CA GLU A 75 5.94 -12.39 -13.98
C GLU A 75 6.43 -12.22 -12.52
N SER A 76 7.74 -12.28 -12.30
CA SER A 76 8.34 -12.04 -11.00
C SER A 76 8.09 -10.61 -10.52
N LYS A 77 8.29 -9.61 -11.38
CA LYS A 77 8.12 -8.18 -11.05
C LYS A 77 6.65 -7.77 -10.89
N PHE A 78 5.74 -8.31 -11.69
CA PHE A 78 4.29 -8.02 -11.66
C PHE A 78 3.50 -8.96 -10.76
N TRP A 79 4.14 -9.55 -9.74
CA TRP A 79 3.51 -10.48 -8.79
C TRP A 79 2.22 -9.91 -8.16
N GLY A 80 2.19 -8.62 -7.84
CA GLY A 80 1.02 -7.97 -7.24
C GLY A 80 -0.17 -7.97 -8.20
N TRP A 81 0.08 -7.74 -9.49
CA TRP A 81 -0.95 -7.79 -10.53
C TRP A 81 -1.47 -9.21 -10.75
N PHE A 82 -0.58 -10.21 -10.70
CA PHE A 82 -0.96 -11.62 -10.80
C PHE A 82 -2.00 -12.00 -9.74
N TYR A 83 -1.71 -11.76 -8.46
CA TYR A 83 -2.66 -12.11 -7.40
C TYR A 83 -3.92 -11.26 -7.45
N ARG A 84 -3.82 -10.00 -7.87
CA ARG A 84 -4.99 -9.13 -8.10
C ARG A 84 -5.96 -9.73 -9.12
N LYS A 85 -5.48 -10.33 -10.21
CA LYS A 85 -6.36 -11.02 -11.18
C LYS A 85 -7.18 -12.14 -10.54
N ILE A 86 -6.61 -12.86 -9.57
CA ILE A 86 -7.28 -13.96 -8.86
C ILE A 86 -8.35 -13.46 -7.88
N GLN A 87 -8.14 -12.27 -7.31
CA GLN A 87 -9.00 -11.68 -6.29
C GLN A 87 -10.20 -10.92 -6.88
N GLY A 88 -10.07 -10.38 -8.08
CA GLY A 88 -11.15 -9.69 -8.79
C GLY A 88 -10.86 -8.19 -9.00
N ALA A 89 -11.86 -7.50 -9.56
CA ALA A 89 -11.71 -6.11 -9.97
C ALA A 89 -11.61 -5.16 -8.76
N ARG A 90 -10.63 -4.25 -8.82
CA ARG A 90 -10.46 -3.12 -7.91
C ARG A 90 -10.21 -1.86 -8.72
N GLY A 91 -10.86 -0.75 -8.35
CA GLY A 91 -10.73 0.53 -9.05
C GLY A 91 -9.32 1.13 -8.97
N ILE A 92 -8.59 0.84 -7.89
CA ILE A 92 -7.20 1.26 -7.68
C ILE A 92 -6.40 0.03 -7.24
N ASN A 93 -5.21 -0.14 -7.80
CA ASN A 93 -4.30 -1.22 -7.48
C ASN A 93 -2.91 -0.64 -7.29
N THR A 94 -2.28 -0.97 -6.17
CA THR A 94 -0.89 -0.59 -5.96
C THR A 94 0.02 -1.54 -6.73
N ILE A 95 1.06 -0.97 -7.33
CA ILE A 95 2.19 -1.72 -7.90
C ILE A 95 3.46 -1.30 -7.16
N ASN A 96 4.38 -2.23 -6.98
CA ASN A 96 5.68 -2.01 -6.35
C ASN A 96 6.64 -1.27 -7.31
N PRO A 97 7.76 -0.70 -6.80
CA PRO A 97 8.70 0.06 -7.62
C PRO A 97 9.20 -0.72 -8.85
N GLU A 98 9.52 -2.00 -8.69
CA GLU A 98 10.02 -2.84 -9.79
C GLU A 98 8.98 -3.04 -10.90
N ALA A 99 7.70 -3.15 -10.52
CA ALA A 99 6.60 -3.24 -11.48
C ALA A 99 6.39 -1.91 -12.21
N ALA A 100 6.47 -0.78 -11.49
CA ALA A 100 6.35 0.55 -12.09
C ALA A 100 7.49 0.81 -13.10
N GLU A 101 8.74 0.55 -12.73
CA GLU A 101 9.91 0.70 -13.62
C GLU A 101 9.76 -0.17 -14.88
N THR A 102 9.33 -1.43 -14.70
CA THR A 102 9.14 -2.35 -15.83
C THR A 102 7.99 -1.93 -16.73
N LEU A 103 6.93 -1.34 -16.16
CA LEU A 103 5.82 -0.84 -16.96
C LEU A 103 6.23 0.37 -17.80
N ILE A 104 7.07 1.26 -17.25
CA ILE A 104 7.68 2.37 -17.99
C ILE A 104 8.56 1.84 -19.11
N GLU A 105 9.41 0.84 -18.82
CA GLU A 105 10.27 0.19 -19.82
C GLU A 105 9.42 -0.40 -20.97
N LEU A 106 8.33 -1.09 -20.66
CA LEU A 106 7.43 -1.66 -21.66
C LEU A 106 6.73 -0.57 -22.49
N LEU A 107 6.27 0.52 -21.87
CA LEU A 107 5.68 1.66 -22.58
C LEU A 107 6.67 2.25 -23.59
N VAL A 108 7.93 2.44 -23.18
CA VAL A 108 9.00 2.94 -24.05
C VAL A 108 9.33 1.95 -25.16
N LYS A 109 9.50 0.65 -24.85
CA LYS A 109 9.78 -0.38 -25.87
C LYS A 109 8.70 -0.45 -26.94
N ILE A 110 7.44 -0.35 -26.54
CA ILE A 110 6.32 -0.40 -27.50
C ILE A 110 6.28 0.87 -28.33
N ASN A 111 6.45 2.05 -27.73
CA ASN A 111 6.18 3.33 -28.41
C ASN A 111 7.42 4.03 -28.99
N GLY A 112 8.64 3.64 -28.59
CA GLY A 112 9.89 4.34 -28.85
C GLY A 112 10.09 5.53 -27.92
N ASN A 113 9.15 6.47 -27.88
CA ASN A 113 9.19 7.67 -27.02
C ASN A 113 7.80 8.06 -26.54
N ALA A 114 7.75 8.85 -25.46
CA ALA A 114 6.54 9.56 -25.05
C ALA A 114 6.26 10.75 -25.99
N ILE A 115 5.00 11.15 -26.07
CA ILE A 115 4.59 12.42 -26.70
C ILE A 115 4.11 13.41 -25.65
N ASN A 116 4.01 14.68 -26.07
CA ASN A 116 3.46 15.75 -25.24
C ASN A 116 2.03 15.43 -24.80
N LYS A 117 1.64 15.96 -23.63
CA LYS A 117 0.27 15.89 -23.12
C LYS A 117 -0.72 16.29 -24.21
N PRO A 118 -1.63 15.38 -24.62
CA PRO A 118 -2.60 15.70 -25.64
C PRO A 118 -3.54 16.83 -25.22
N HIS A 119 -3.88 17.71 -26.17
CA HIS A 119 -4.69 18.90 -25.90
C HIS A 119 -6.13 18.58 -25.50
N TRP A 120 -6.60 17.36 -25.79
CA TRP A 120 -7.93 16.89 -25.40
C TRP A 120 -8.00 16.39 -23.94
N ILE A 121 -6.88 16.23 -23.23
CA ILE A 121 -6.88 15.94 -21.79
C ILE A 121 -7.22 17.23 -21.03
N LYS A 122 -8.49 17.36 -20.67
CA LYS A 122 -9.01 18.52 -19.96
C LYS A 122 -8.74 18.43 -18.45
N PRO A 123 -8.57 19.57 -17.76
CA PRO A 123 -8.53 19.60 -16.30
C PRO A 123 -9.83 19.07 -15.68
N TYR A 124 -9.74 18.62 -14.43
CA TYR A 124 -10.90 18.19 -13.65
C TYR A 124 -11.91 19.35 -13.50
N PRO A 125 -13.17 19.18 -13.92
CA PRO A 125 -14.10 20.31 -14.09
C PRO A 125 -14.81 20.74 -12.79
N SER A 126 -14.96 19.84 -11.82
CA SER A 126 -15.77 20.12 -10.62
C SER A 126 -14.98 20.87 -9.54
N LYS A 127 -15.69 21.77 -8.86
CA LYS A 127 -15.22 22.52 -7.69
C LYS A 127 -15.81 22.00 -6.36
N ASN A 128 -16.72 21.03 -6.41
CA ASN A 128 -17.46 20.50 -5.24
C ASN A 128 -16.65 19.45 -4.45
N MET A 129 -15.38 19.74 -4.20
CA MET A 129 -14.47 18.80 -3.55
C MET A 129 -14.51 18.99 -2.04
N THR A 130 -14.85 17.94 -1.30
CA THR A 130 -14.81 17.93 0.17
C THR A 130 -13.77 16.95 0.67
N LYS A 131 -13.17 17.24 1.82
CA LYS A 131 -12.21 16.33 2.45
C LYS A 131 -12.89 15.02 2.86
N ILE A 132 -12.20 13.90 2.65
CA ILE A 132 -12.65 12.59 3.15
C ILE A 132 -12.31 12.49 4.64
N THR A 133 -13.28 12.11 5.45
CA THR A 133 -13.11 11.88 6.89
C THR A 133 -13.42 10.43 7.23
N LEU A 134 -12.64 9.85 8.13
CA LEU A 134 -12.90 8.52 8.69
C LEU A 134 -13.72 8.64 9.99
N PRO A 135 -14.66 7.73 10.28
CA PRO A 135 -15.48 7.78 11.48
C PRO A 135 -14.67 7.34 12.71
N LEU A 136 -14.06 8.33 13.38
CA LEU A 136 -13.24 8.20 14.60
C LEU A 136 -13.85 8.95 15.79
N ASP A 137 -15.15 9.21 15.72
CA ASP A 137 -15.98 9.94 16.69
C ASP A 137 -16.17 9.20 18.02
N ARG A 138 -15.74 7.94 18.11
CA ARG A 138 -15.86 7.13 19.32
C ARG A 138 -14.49 6.83 19.94
N ASP A 139 -14.33 7.21 21.21
CA ASP A 139 -13.14 6.87 21.99
C ASP A 139 -13.01 5.36 22.21
N GLY A 140 -11.76 4.90 22.33
CA GLY A 140 -11.41 3.50 22.55
C GLY A 140 -10.98 2.79 21.27
N LYS A 141 -11.91 2.18 20.54
CA LYS A 141 -11.62 1.35 19.36
C LYS A 141 -12.36 1.81 18.11
N VAL A 142 -11.80 1.52 16.93
CA VAL A 142 -12.46 1.83 15.65
C VAL A 142 -13.74 0.99 15.47
N TYR A 143 -14.68 1.47 14.65
CA TYR A 143 -15.90 0.71 14.33
C TYR A 143 -15.60 -0.58 13.55
N LEU A 144 -14.63 -0.54 12.64
CA LEU A 144 -14.22 -1.62 11.75
C LEU A 144 -12.70 -1.62 11.61
N GLU A 145 -12.09 -2.79 11.46
CA GLU A 145 -10.65 -2.91 11.21
C GLU A 145 -10.20 -2.15 9.96
N ASP A 146 -11.04 -2.08 8.93
CA ASP A 146 -10.79 -1.31 7.71
C ASP A 146 -10.63 0.19 7.97
N ILE A 147 -11.25 0.75 9.01
CA ILE A 147 -11.07 2.16 9.40
C ILE A 147 -9.66 2.34 9.98
N LEU A 148 -9.19 1.42 10.82
CA LEU A 148 -7.82 1.44 11.34
C LEU A 148 -6.80 1.33 10.19
N ARG A 149 -7.04 0.42 9.25
CA ARG A 149 -6.18 0.23 8.07
C ARG A 149 -6.13 1.49 7.20
N ALA A 150 -7.30 2.07 6.89
CA ALA A 150 -7.40 3.29 6.10
C ALA A 150 -6.78 4.50 6.81
N TRP A 151 -6.93 4.59 8.13
CA TRP A 151 -6.33 5.66 8.92
C TRP A 151 -4.80 5.55 8.95
N LEU A 152 -4.29 4.33 9.16
CA LEU A 152 -2.85 4.05 9.17
C LEU A 152 -2.23 4.44 7.83
N ILE A 153 -2.73 3.91 6.72
CA ILE A 153 -2.15 4.14 5.39
C ILE A 153 -2.22 5.62 4.98
N ALA A 154 -3.25 6.37 5.42
CA ALA A 154 -3.37 7.81 5.17
C ALA A 154 -2.38 8.68 5.96
N ASN A 155 -1.82 8.14 7.05
CA ASN A 155 -0.90 8.87 7.94
C ASN A 155 0.50 8.26 7.97
N ILE A 156 0.71 7.16 7.26
CA ILE A 156 1.86 6.27 7.43
C ILE A 156 3.19 6.92 7.09
N ASP A 157 3.23 8.02 6.36
CA ASP A 157 4.46 8.76 6.05
C ASP A 157 4.44 10.19 6.62
N ASN A 158 3.51 10.51 7.52
CA ASN A 158 3.46 11.81 8.17
C ASN A 158 4.68 11.98 9.10
N PRO A 159 5.61 12.92 8.81
CA PRO A 159 6.86 13.06 9.56
C PRO A 159 6.63 13.54 11.00
N ASN A 160 5.49 14.18 11.27
CA ASN A 160 5.16 14.71 12.60
C ASN A 160 4.58 13.63 13.54
N ARG A 161 4.33 12.42 13.05
CA ARG A 161 3.75 11.31 13.81
C ARG A 161 4.85 10.41 14.38
N LYS A 162 5.42 10.84 15.51
CA LYS A 162 6.48 10.11 16.24
C LYS A 162 6.09 8.67 16.57
N ASP A 163 4.84 8.44 16.93
CA ASP A 163 4.30 7.11 17.19
C ASP A 163 4.35 6.22 15.94
N LEU A 164 3.97 6.75 14.77
CA LEU A 164 4.12 6.04 13.50
C LEU A 164 5.58 5.86 13.07
N ARG A 165 6.47 6.81 13.39
CA ARG A 165 7.91 6.64 13.16
C ARG A 165 8.49 5.51 14.02
N GLY A 166 7.94 5.28 15.22
CA GLY A 166 8.29 4.13 16.05
C GLY A 166 7.93 2.78 15.42
N ILE A 167 6.85 2.74 14.63
CA ILE A 167 6.38 1.53 13.93
C ILE A 167 7.11 1.32 12.60
N PHE A 168 7.12 2.36 11.76
CA PHE A 168 7.53 2.28 10.36
C PHE A 168 8.90 2.90 10.08
N GLY A 169 9.59 3.43 11.09
CA GLY A 169 10.86 4.13 10.89
C GLY A 169 10.72 5.54 10.31
N PRO A 170 11.85 6.18 9.94
CA PRO A 170 11.87 7.53 9.38
C PRO A 170 11.09 7.64 8.05
N ARG A 171 10.62 8.84 7.71
CA ARG A 171 9.81 9.03 6.48
C ARG A 171 10.68 8.85 5.23
N GLU A 172 11.88 9.40 5.29
CA GLU A 172 12.88 9.40 4.22
C GLU A 172 13.30 7.98 3.80
N ASP A 173 13.15 7.01 4.70
CA ASP A 173 13.47 5.61 4.42
C ASP A 173 12.30 4.90 3.71
N MET A 174 11.08 5.47 3.68
CA MET A 174 9.90 4.81 3.12
C MET A 174 9.86 4.89 1.59
N GLU A 175 10.34 3.85 0.93
CA GLU A 175 10.31 3.71 -0.53
C GLU A 175 8.91 3.44 -1.06
N TRP A 176 8.18 2.54 -0.40
CA TRP A 176 6.88 2.08 -0.87
C TRP A 176 6.04 1.55 0.29
N PHE A 177 4.73 1.69 0.18
CA PHE A 177 3.79 0.99 1.06
C PHE A 177 2.47 0.74 0.36
N ALA A 178 1.74 -0.26 0.84
CA ALA A 178 0.38 -0.53 0.41
C ALA A 178 -0.41 -1.22 1.51
N ASN A 179 -1.73 -1.11 1.45
CA ASN A 179 -2.66 -1.86 2.27
C ASN A 179 -3.30 -3.01 1.46
N ASN A 180 -3.81 -4.02 2.17
CA ASN A 180 -4.52 -5.15 1.57
C ASN A 180 -3.73 -5.77 0.40
N VAL A 181 -2.46 -6.09 0.64
CA VAL A 181 -1.52 -6.56 -0.38
C VAL A 181 -1.77 -8.03 -0.68
N PRO A 182 -2.10 -8.39 -1.93
CA PRO A 182 -2.47 -9.75 -2.28
C PRO A 182 -1.23 -10.64 -2.36
N TYR A 183 -1.23 -11.78 -1.66
CA TYR A 183 -0.01 -12.61 -1.55
C TYR A 183 -0.24 -14.11 -1.72
N HIS A 184 -1.49 -14.57 -1.85
CA HIS A 184 -1.79 -16.00 -2.00
C HIS A 184 -2.97 -16.26 -2.94
N VAL A 185 -2.93 -17.40 -3.64
CA VAL A 185 -3.99 -17.84 -4.59
C VAL A 185 -5.35 -18.06 -3.90
N THR A 186 -5.35 -18.33 -2.59
CA THR A 186 -6.59 -18.44 -1.79
C THR A 186 -7.14 -17.08 -1.34
N ARG A 187 -6.82 -16.00 -2.08
CA ARG A 187 -7.33 -14.64 -1.86
C ARG A 187 -7.03 -14.05 -0.47
N LYS A 188 -5.87 -14.40 0.10
CA LYS A 188 -5.38 -13.81 1.35
C LYS A 188 -4.55 -12.56 1.08
N ASN A 189 -4.64 -11.60 2.00
CA ASN A 189 -4.02 -10.29 1.91
C ASN A 189 -3.22 -9.96 3.17
N ILE A 190 -2.05 -9.37 2.99
CA ILE A 190 -1.29 -8.71 4.06
C ILE A 190 -1.98 -7.37 4.34
N ASP A 191 -2.22 -7.02 5.61
CA ASP A 191 -2.96 -5.80 5.91
C ASP A 191 -2.22 -4.55 5.49
N ILE A 192 -0.94 -4.43 5.84
CA ILE A 192 -0.03 -3.38 5.37
C ILE A 192 1.35 -3.98 5.13
N LEU A 193 1.98 -3.60 4.01
CA LEU A 193 3.37 -3.92 3.67
C LEU A 193 4.11 -2.64 3.34
N CYS A 194 5.30 -2.44 3.91
CA CYS A 194 6.16 -1.29 3.63
C CYS A 194 7.57 -1.74 3.24
N TYR A 195 8.19 -1.04 2.30
CA TYR A 195 9.60 -1.20 1.91
C TYR A 195 10.40 -0.03 2.44
N HIS A 196 11.53 -0.34 3.07
CA HIS A 196 12.43 0.67 3.62
C HIS A 196 13.77 0.62 2.92
N LYS A 197 14.18 1.77 2.39
CA LYS A 197 15.39 1.95 1.59
C LYS A 197 16.06 3.24 1.97
N ASN A 198 17.36 3.18 2.25
CA ASN A 198 18.15 4.37 2.50
C ASN A 198 19.56 4.21 1.95
N MET A 199 20.31 5.31 1.95
CA MET A 199 21.72 5.35 1.53
C MET A 199 22.68 5.51 2.72
N LYS A 200 22.15 5.64 3.95
CA LYS A 200 22.87 6.14 5.11
C LYS A 200 24.09 5.28 5.48
N TYR A 201 24.00 3.97 5.26
CA TYR A 201 25.00 3.01 5.75
C TYR A 201 26.07 2.66 4.72
N THR A 202 25.81 2.84 3.43
CA THR A 202 26.69 2.35 2.36
C THR A 202 27.03 3.41 1.31
N GLY A 203 26.36 4.58 1.32
CA GLY A 203 26.41 5.54 0.22
C GLY A 203 25.67 5.08 -1.04
N PHE A 204 25.11 3.87 -1.06
CA PHE A 204 24.31 3.31 -2.14
C PHE A 204 22.89 3.02 -1.65
N PRO A 205 21.87 3.17 -2.51
CA PRO A 205 20.50 2.88 -2.12
C PRO A 205 20.33 1.38 -1.80
N LEU A 206 20.10 1.07 -0.53
CA LEU A 206 19.89 -0.30 -0.04
C LEU A 206 18.50 -0.43 0.57
N ARG A 207 17.66 -1.32 0.02
CA ARG A 207 16.44 -1.75 0.69
C ARG A 207 16.83 -2.69 1.82
N TYR A 208 16.67 -2.25 3.05
CA TYR A 208 17.19 -2.93 4.23
C TYR A 208 16.10 -3.55 5.11
N GLN A 209 14.82 -3.18 4.89
CA GLN A 209 13.73 -3.73 5.69
C GLN A 209 12.40 -3.79 4.92
N PHE A 210 11.61 -4.81 5.26
CA PHE A 210 10.19 -4.92 4.95
C PHE A 210 9.38 -4.93 6.25
N SER A 211 8.47 -3.97 6.45
CA SER A 211 7.53 -4.02 7.58
C SER A 211 6.26 -4.76 7.16
N VAL A 212 5.94 -5.84 7.84
CA VAL A 212 4.77 -6.70 7.57
C VAL A 212 3.80 -6.57 8.72
N VAL A 213 2.64 -5.98 8.46
CA VAL A 213 1.67 -5.66 9.51
C VAL A 213 0.44 -6.55 9.40
N GLU A 214 0.02 -7.08 10.53
CA GLU A 214 -1.33 -7.61 10.76
C GLU A 214 -2.06 -6.68 11.74
N LEU A 215 -3.30 -6.33 11.42
CA LEU A 215 -4.16 -5.48 12.22
C LEU A 215 -5.24 -6.32 12.89
N LYS A 216 -5.60 -5.95 14.11
CA LYS A 216 -6.78 -6.48 14.80
C LYS A 216 -7.57 -5.33 15.38
N ARG A 217 -8.86 -5.24 15.04
CA ARG A 217 -9.75 -4.26 15.68
C ARG A 217 -9.82 -4.46 17.20
N ASP A 218 -9.96 -5.71 17.64
CA ASP A 218 -10.17 -6.05 19.04
C ASP A 218 -8.88 -6.64 19.65
N GLU A 219 -9.02 -7.56 20.60
CA GLU A 219 -7.91 -8.29 21.18
C GLU A 219 -7.27 -9.23 20.14
N ALA A 220 -5.94 -9.18 20.02
CA ALA A 220 -5.17 -10.13 19.22
C ALA A 220 -5.00 -11.48 19.93
N LYS A 221 -5.17 -12.55 19.15
CA LYS A 221 -5.14 -13.96 19.57
C LYS A 221 -3.88 -14.66 19.08
N PRO A 222 -3.50 -15.83 19.64
CA PRO A 222 -2.31 -16.57 19.23
C PRO A 222 -2.27 -16.94 17.74
N LYS A 223 -3.44 -17.06 17.08
CA LYS A 223 -3.50 -17.32 15.63
C LYS A 223 -3.00 -16.12 14.80
N ASP A 224 -3.13 -14.90 15.32
CA ASP A 224 -2.75 -13.67 14.61
C ASP A 224 -1.22 -13.52 14.58
N VAL A 225 -0.53 -14.01 15.61
CA VAL A 225 0.94 -14.19 15.60
C VAL A 225 1.37 -15.14 14.50
N SER A 226 0.69 -16.30 14.36
CA SER A 226 0.98 -17.22 13.25
C SER A 226 0.68 -16.59 11.88
N GLN A 227 -0.34 -15.74 11.79
CA GLN A 227 -0.71 -15.07 10.56
C GLN A 227 0.38 -14.08 10.11
N VAL A 228 0.84 -13.19 10.99
CA VAL A 228 1.92 -12.24 10.64
C VAL A 228 3.24 -12.94 10.34
N ILE A 229 3.55 -14.06 11.01
CA ILE A 229 4.72 -14.90 10.67
C ILE A 229 4.59 -15.49 9.26
N ASN A 230 3.42 -16.03 8.91
CA ASN A 230 3.21 -16.62 7.59
C ASN A 230 3.31 -15.57 6.47
N TYR A 231 2.84 -14.35 6.73
CA TYR A 231 3.02 -13.23 5.81
C TYR A 231 4.50 -12.89 5.67
N SER A 232 5.21 -12.85 6.79
CA SER A 232 6.64 -12.52 6.84
C SER A 232 7.50 -13.56 6.12
N LYS A 233 7.18 -14.86 6.24
CA LYS A 233 7.82 -15.94 5.46
C LYS A 233 7.63 -15.75 3.96
N TRP A 234 6.41 -15.40 3.55
CA TRP A 234 6.13 -15.14 2.13
C TRP A 234 6.90 -13.92 1.63
N VAL A 235 6.92 -12.82 2.39
CA VAL A 235 7.68 -11.61 2.05
C VAL A 235 9.17 -11.91 1.96
N ALA A 236 9.73 -12.66 2.93
CA ALA A 236 11.12 -13.06 2.91
C ALA A 236 11.46 -13.84 1.64
N GLY A 237 10.72 -14.93 1.37
CA GLY A 237 10.99 -15.80 0.22
C GLY A 237 10.73 -15.13 -1.14
N ARG A 238 9.72 -14.25 -1.23
CA ARG A 238 9.30 -13.65 -2.51
C ARG A 238 9.98 -12.32 -2.82
N LEU A 239 10.21 -11.48 -1.81
CA LEU A 239 10.59 -10.07 -1.98
C LEU A 239 11.96 -9.74 -1.38
N ALA A 240 12.41 -10.50 -0.38
CA ALA A 240 13.65 -10.22 0.35
C ALA A 240 14.73 -11.28 0.12
N ASN A 241 14.76 -11.95 -1.04
CA ASN A 241 15.77 -12.97 -1.38
C ASN A 241 15.95 -14.07 -0.32
N SER A 242 14.89 -14.44 0.39
CA SER A 242 14.89 -15.39 1.52
C SER A 242 15.59 -14.90 2.79
N GLU A 243 15.95 -13.63 2.87
CA GLU A 243 16.54 -13.00 4.06
C GLU A 243 15.44 -12.66 5.07
N ILE A 244 15.22 -13.55 6.03
CA ILE A 244 14.20 -13.36 7.07
C ILE A 244 14.50 -12.14 7.95
N GLU A 245 15.77 -11.85 8.21
CA GLU A 245 16.19 -10.72 9.05
C GLU A 245 15.92 -9.35 8.41
N ALA A 246 15.68 -9.31 7.10
CA ALA A 246 15.20 -8.10 6.43
C ALA A 246 13.70 -7.85 6.71
N VAL A 247 12.96 -8.79 7.30
CA VAL A 247 11.53 -8.67 7.54
C VAL A 247 11.26 -8.36 9.00
N GLN A 248 10.49 -7.30 9.28
CA GLN A 248 9.98 -6.97 10.60
C GLN A 248 8.48 -7.30 10.68
N PRO A 249 8.11 -8.39 11.37
CA PRO A 249 6.72 -8.67 11.68
C PRO A 249 6.19 -7.66 12.72
N ILE A 250 4.99 -7.14 12.50
CA ILE A 250 4.33 -6.15 13.35
C ILE A 250 2.87 -6.56 13.55
N LEU A 251 2.43 -6.64 14.80
CA LEU A 251 1.04 -6.89 15.16
C LEU A 251 0.47 -5.65 15.85
N ILE A 252 -0.60 -5.07 15.31
CA ILE A 252 -1.26 -3.89 15.86
C ILE A 252 -2.68 -4.26 16.27
N ALA A 253 -3.00 -4.08 17.55
CA ALA A 253 -4.30 -4.50 18.11
C ALA A 253 -4.80 -3.53 19.19
N TYR A 254 -6.08 -3.61 19.53
CA TYR A 254 -6.61 -2.81 20.64
C TYR A 254 -6.08 -3.33 21.98
N GLU A 255 -5.95 -4.65 22.11
CA GLU A 255 -5.43 -5.36 23.29
C GLU A 255 -4.69 -6.64 22.86
N PHE A 256 -3.90 -7.20 23.77
CA PHE A 256 -3.17 -8.45 23.55
C PHE A 256 -3.35 -9.39 24.74
N SER A 257 -3.76 -10.63 24.49
CA SER A 257 -3.82 -11.64 25.55
C SER A 257 -2.42 -12.11 25.97
N LYS A 258 -2.31 -12.65 27.20
CA LYS A 258 -1.05 -13.20 27.73
C LYS A 258 -0.52 -14.33 26.86
N GLU A 259 -1.42 -15.11 26.29
CA GLU A 259 -1.18 -16.27 25.43
C GLU A 259 -0.62 -15.82 24.08
N THR A 260 -1.14 -14.73 23.52
CA THR A 260 -0.62 -14.10 22.30
C THR A 260 0.81 -13.61 22.52
N ILE A 261 1.05 -12.90 23.62
CA ILE A 261 2.39 -12.44 24.01
C ILE A 261 3.33 -13.63 24.22
N LYS A 262 2.91 -14.65 24.97
CA LYS A 262 3.70 -15.87 25.21
C LYS A 262 4.08 -16.55 23.90
N LYS A 263 3.15 -16.67 22.96
CA LYS A 263 3.42 -17.29 21.66
C LYS A 263 4.43 -16.48 20.83
N ALA A 264 4.33 -15.15 20.85
CA ALA A 264 5.30 -14.30 20.14
C ALA A 264 6.71 -14.44 20.72
N LYS A 265 6.86 -14.48 22.06
CA LYS A 265 8.15 -14.71 22.73
C LYS A 265 8.78 -16.06 22.42
N LEU A 266 7.94 -17.09 22.28
CA LEU A 266 8.38 -18.45 21.96
C LEU A 266 8.58 -18.67 20.45
N SER A 267 8.33 -17.66 19.62
CA SER A 267 8.52 -17.76 18.19
C SER A 267 10.00 -17.64 17.85
N ASP A 268 10.53 -18.62 17.15
CA ASP A 268 11.90 -18.69 16.61
C ASP A 268 11.98 -18.15 15.17
N PHE A 269 11.06 -17.26 14.78
CA PHE A 269 10.94 -16.83 13.38
C PHE A 269 12.15 -16.01 12.91
N SER A 270 12.62 -15.07 13.75
CA SER A 270 13.73 -14.17 13.46
C SER A 270 14.31 -13.63 14.76
N ASP A 271 15.59 -13.28 14.78
CA ASP A 271 16.25 -12.68 15.95
C ASP A 271 15.64 -11.32 16.33
N ARG A 272 15.01 -10.65 15.37
CA ARG A 272 14.31 -9.37 15.56
C ARG A 272 13.00 -9.46 16.34
N GLY A 273 12.46 -10.66 16.54
CA GLY A 273 11.15 -10.89 17.14
C GLY A 273 9.99 -10.18 16.41
N ILE A 274 8.82 -10.18 17.06
CA ILE A 274 7.60 -9.57 16.54
C ILE A 274 7.31 -8.31 17.36
N LYS A 275 7.12 -7.17 16.70
CA LYS A 275 6.76 -5.94 17.41
C LYS A 275 5.26 -5.84 17.63
N PHE A 276 4.86 -5.48 18.83
CA PHE A 276 3.45 -5.33 19.22
C PHE A 276 3.16 -3.85 19.46
N PHE A 277 2.09 -3.33 18.86
CA PHE A 277 1.62 -1.99 19.13
C PHE A 277 0.15 -2.00 19.52
N GLN A 278 -0.14 -1.44 20.69
CA GLN A 278 -1.50 -1.18 21.13
C GLN A 278 -1.99 0.10 20.48
N TYR A 279 -3.18 0.09 19.87
CA TYR A 279 -3.81 1.31 19.37
C TYR A 279 -4.97 1.76 20.26
N LYS A 280 -5.23 3.07 20.27
CA LYS A 280 -6.41 3.66 20.90
C LYS A 280 -6.95 4.81 20.06
N VAL A 281 -8.27 4.89 19.92
CA VAL A 281 -8.98 6.02 19.33
C VAL A 281 -9.25 7.06 20.42
N GLY A 282 -8.98 8.33 20.11
CA GLY A 282 -9.30 9.46 20.96
C GLY A 282 -9.17 10.77 20.20
N ASN A 283 -10.06 11.73 20.47
CA ASN A 283 -10.07 13.05 19.82
C ASN A 283 -10.06 12.98 18.27
N ASN A 284 -10.90 12.11 17.69
CA ASN A 284 -10.97 11.87 16.24
C ASN A 284 -9.64 11.40 15.60
N ASN A 285 -8.76 10.78 16.38
CA ASN A 285 -7.45 10.33 15.95
C ASN A 285 -7.13 8.95 16.52
N VAL A 286 -6.09 8.30 15.99
CA VAL A 286 -5.58 7.02 16.49
C VAL A 286 -4.17 7.21 17.01
N LEU A 287 -3.88 6.71 18.21
CA LEU A 287 -2.56 6.73 18.84
C LEU A 287 -2.04 5.30 19.03
N PHE A 288 -0.72 5.14 18.99
CA PHE A 288 -0.07 3.84 19.15
C PHE A 288 0.97 3.85 20.25
N ASN A 289 1.02 2.77 21.02
CA ASN A 289 2.04 2.54 22.04
C ASN A 289 2.65 1.16 21.84
N GLU A 290 3.99 1.07 21.88
CA GLU A 290 4.68 -0.20 21.80
C GLU A 290 4.44 -1.02 23.07
N VAL A 291 4.10 -2.30 22.91
CA VAL A 291 3.96 -3.26 24.00
C VAL A 291 5.28 -4.00 24.12
N LYS A 292 5.98 -3.81 25.23
CA LYS A 292 7.20 -4.57 25.54
C LYS A 292 6.82 -6.02 25.83
N ILE A 293 7.23 -6.92 24.95
CA ILE A 293 7.13 -8.36 25.13
C ILE A 293 8.50 -8.91 25.51
#